data_AF-A0A925VXJ8-F1
#
_entry.id   AF-A0A925VXJ8-F1
#
_cell.length_a   1.000
_cell.length_b   1.000
_cell.length_c   1.000
_cell.angle_alpha   90.00
_cell.angle_beta   90.00
_cell.angle_gamma   90.00
#
_symmetry.space_group_name_H-M   'P 1'
#
loop_
_entity.id
_entity.type
_entity.pdbx_description
1 polymer ?
#
loop_
_entity_poly.entity_id
_entity_poly.type
_entity_poly.pdbx_seq_one_letter_code
_entity_poly.pdbx_strand_id
1 'polypeptide(L)'
;MALFTGPAAAQLTPGARPVMLASISGTVRDSLARQPLAGAIVQAALADGAVQLTRTTDADTLGRFTIDSLPVGRYLLGFFHPMLDSLGIELPLRELVVTRKGAERVDLAIPSAESFRNIICGKKSTSRAKADGGALIFGIVRNASDRLPAAEATVALEWLEIVLNEGRVVRRVPRMVVKTAVNGWYAMCNVPGTGALTLSAARGADSTDYLELEMPDGKFLRRDIYLANATTPEIIAATRLSGSIVAADGATPITGAEVSLSETSRTRTNDRGEWTLPGATPGTHMLEVRAVGFYPARRAVDVMDGAQPVNVRLATLKSVLGTVRVTAQRTLLSNMKDFEMRRKSAIGQFISAADIERKQPVAVSDIFRLIPGITVWTDRDTMITRVQFRRGAFDGPCYPDTFLDGKALGVLSVDQLDNLVVVKEIRGIEIYVGHNVPVQFRSGMLGNVCGSIVIWTKFG
;
A
#
# COMPACT_ATOMS: atom_id res chain seq x y z
N MET A 1 69.88 53.30 -59.61
CA MET A 1 68.41 53.26 -59.74
C MET A 1 67.92 52.26 -58.69
N ALA A 2 67.34 52.78 -57.60
CA ALA A 2 66.95 52.03 -56.41
C ALA A 2 65.70 51.18 -56.66
N LEU A 3 65.65 49.95 -56.14
CA LEU A 3 64.39 49.23 -55.91
C LEU A 3 64.49 48.41 -54.61
N PHE A 4 63.56 48.71 -53.71
CA PHE A 4 63.40 48.22 -52.36
C PHE A 4 62.97 46.74 -52.31
N THR A 5 63.57 45.97 -51.40
CA THR A 5 63.06 44.68 -50.93
C THR A 5 62.02 44.91 -49.83
N GLY A 6 60.75 44.59 -50.09
CA GLY A 6 59.70 44.51 -49.06
C GLY A 6 59.63 43.12 -48.43
N PRO A 7 59.40 42.97 -47.10
CA PRO A 7 59.27 41.67 -46.47
C PRO A 7 57.88 41.06 -46.72
N ALA A 8 57.86 39.73 -46.67
CA ALA A 8 56.71 38.87 -46.91
C ALA A 8 55.50 39.19 -46.01
N ALA A 9 54.32 39.30 -46.63
CA ALA A 9 53.05 39.28 -45.91
C ALA A 9 52.71 37.83 -45.53
N ALA A 10 52.86 37.49 -44.25
CA ALA A 10 52.30 36.28 -43.69
C ALA A 10 50.77 36.35 -43.77
N GLN A 11 50.15 35.44 -44.51
CA GLN A 11 48.70 35.26 -44.51
C GLN A 11 48.29 34.69 -43.14
N LEU A 12 47.64 35.51 -42.33
CA LEU A 12 46.94 35.09 -41.12
C LEU A 12 45.78 34.17 -41.53
N THR A 13 45.90 32.88 -41.24
CA THR A 13 44.75 31.96 -41.18
C THR A 13 43.67 32.57 -40.27
N PRO A 14 42.39 32.61 -40.69
CA PRO A 14 41.33 33.11 -39.83
C PRO A 14 41.26 32.21 -38.59
N GLY A 15 41.62 32.78 -37.43
CA GLY A 15 41.56 32.10 -36.15
C GLY A 15 40.14 31.58 -35.91
N ALA A 16 40.04 30.29 -35.62
CA ALA A 16 38.80 29.69 -35.13
C ALA A 16 38.28 30.54 -33.97
N ARG A 17 37.05 31.06 -34.08
CA ARG A 17 36.39 31.72 -32.96
C ARG A 17 36.42 30.75 -31.78
N PRO A 18 36.90 31.17 -30.58
CA PRO A 18 36.92 30.28 -29.43
C PRO A 18 35.49 29.80 -29.18
N VAL A 19 35.27 28.49 -29.33
CA VAL A 19 34.00 27.87 -28.92
C VAL A 19 33.88 28.16 -27.44
N MET A 20 32.88 28.97 -27.08
CA MET A 20 32.65 29.30 -25.68
C MET A 20 32.08 28.07 -25.00
N LEU A 21 32.93 27.40 -24.23
CA LEU A 21 32.59 26.21 -23.46
C LEU A 21 32.20 26.62 -22.03
N ALA A 22 31.09 26.09 -21.56
CA ALA A 22 30.60 26.18 -20.19
C ALA A 22 30.69 24.81 -19.50
N SER A 23 30.52 24.83 -18.18
CA SER A 23 30.38 23.63 -17.36
C SER A 23 29.06 23.69 -16.60
N ILE A 24 28.37 22.55 -16.49
CA ILE A 24 27.21 22.38 -15.62
C ILE A 24 27.63 21.45 -14.50
N SER A 25 27.36 21.82 -13.25
CA SER A 25 27.62 20.97 -12.09
C SER A 25 26.40 20.92 -11.18
N GLY A 26 26.29 19.90 -10.35
CA GLY A 26 25.16 19.79 -9.44
C GLY A 26 25.14 18.49 -8.65
N THR A 27 23.98 18.22 -8.05
CA THR A 27 23.71 16.95 -7.37
C THR A 27 22.48 16.27 -7.93
N VAL A 28 22.49 14.94 -7.95
CA VAL A 28 21.33 14.07 -8.20
C VAL A 28 20.88 13.49 -6.86
N ARG A 29 19.59 13.67 -6.52
CA ARG A 29 19.03 13.20 -5.25
C ARG A 29 17.77 12.36 -5.44
N ASP A 30 17.59 11.38 -4.57
CA ASP A 30 16.32 10.73 -4.34
C ASP A 30 15.56 11.50 -3.26
N SER A 31 14.53 12.27 -3.66
CA SER A 31 13.69 13.02 -2.71
C SER A 31 12.74 12.13 -1.91
N LEU A 32 12.46 10.91 -2.37
CA LEU A 32 11.60 9.94 -1.67
C LEU A 32 12.39 9.30 -0.52
N ALA A 33 13.61 8.82 -0.79
CA ALA A 33 14.50 8.25 0.22
C ALA A 33 15.25 9.31 1.05
N ARG A 34 15.21 10.58 0.62
CA ARG A 34 16.00 11.71 1.17
C ARG A 34 17.52 11.49 1.12
N GLN A 35 18.00 10.73 0.14
CA GLN A 35 19.41 10.35 -0.03
C GLN A 35 20.02 10.88 -1.34
N PRO A 36 21.35 11.04 -1.43
CA PRO A 36 22.02 11.25 -2.71
C PRO A 36 21.85 10.01 -3.61
N LEU A 37 21.69 10.24 -4.92
CA LEU A 37 21.51 9.16 -5.89
C LEU A 37 22.84 8.88 -6.62
N ALA A 38 23.62 7.97 -6.04
CA ALA A 38 24.91 7.55 -6.60
C ALA A 38 24.73 6.70 -7.88
N GLY A 39 25.63 6.83 -8.84
CA GLY A 39 25.60 6.05 -10.08
C GLY A 39 24.47 6.45 -11.05
N ALA A 40 23.84 7.60 -10.84
CA ALA A 40 22.90 8.17 -11.80
C ALA A 40 23.66 8.68 -13.03
N ILE A 41 23.24 8.27 -14.23
CA ILE A 41 23.79 8.74 -15.50
C ILE A 41 23.08 10.04 -15.86
N VAL A 42 23.74 11.17 -15.65
CA VAL A 42 23.21 12.49 -16.02
C VAL A 42 23.49 12.76 -17.49
N GLN A 43 22.47 13.25 -18.21
CA GLN A 43 22.54 13.54 -19.63
C GLN A 43 22.12 14.97 -19.92
N ALA A 44 22.88 15.67 -20.76
CA ALA A 44 22.53 16.97 -21.31
C ALA A 44 22.44 16.85 -22.83
N ALA A 45 21.27 17.14 -23.39
CA ALA A 45 21.03 17.15 -24.83
C ALA A 45 20.71 18.58 -25.29
N LEU A 46 21.35 19.04 -26.36
CA LEU A 46 21.05 20.35 -26.95
C LEU A 46 19.62 20.34 -27.52
N ALA A 47 18.78 21.24 -27.04
CA ALA A 47 17.36 21.33 -27.42
C ALA A 47 17.18 21.86 -28.85
N ASP A 48 18.11 22.68 -29.32
CA ASP A 48 18.05 23.35 -30.63
C ASP A 48 19.34 23.08 -31.43
N GLY A 49 19.26 22.28 -32.49
CA GLY A 49 20.40 22.06 -33.40
C GLY A 49 20.19 20.92 -34.41
N ALA A 50 20.86 21.01 -35.56
CA ALA A 50 20.88 19.96 -36.60
C ALA A 50 21.73 18.74 -36.22
N VAL A 51 22.55 18.85 -35.17
CA VAL A 51 23.36 17.77 -34.60
C VAL A 51 22.86 17.54 -33.18
N GLN A 52 22.41 16.32 -32.87
CA GLN A 52 22.12 15.91 -31.49
C GLN A 52 23.45 15.83 -30.73
N LEU A 53 23.86 16.94 -30.14
CA LEU A 53 24.96 16.93 -29.20
C LEU A 53 24.42 16.47 -27.85
N THR A 54 24.83 15.27 -27.46
CA THR A 54 24.50 14.69 -26.16
C THR A 54 25.78 14.47 -25.37
N ARG A 55 25.76 14.87 -24.10
CA ARG A 55 26.84 14.67 -23.13
C ARG A 55 26.29 13.90 -21.95
N THR A 56 27.08 12.96 -21.44
CA THR A 56 26.72 12.15 -20.27
C THR A 56 27.84 12.14 -19.24
N THR A 57 27.48 12.02 -17.98
CA THR A 57 28.41 11.78 -16.87
C THR A 57 27.71 10.97 -15.79
N ASP A 58 28.47 10.18 -15.04
CA ASP A 58 27.96 9.48 -13.86
C ASP A 58 28.03 10.39 -12.62
N ALA A 59 27.02 10.27 -11.76
CA ALA A 59 27.01 10.89 -10.45
C ALA A 59 27.84 10.07 -9.45
N ASP A 60 28.67 10.74 -8.65
CA ASP A 60 29.52 10.10 -7.63
C ASP A 60 28.72 9.52 -6.45
N THR A 61 29.41 8.96 -5.45
CA THR A 61 28.77 8.38 -4.25
C THR A 61 27.99 9.38 -3.40
N LEU A 62 28.25 10.68 -3.57
CA LEU A 62 27.52 11.79 -2.95
C LEU A 62 26.47 12.39 -3.89
N GLY A 63 26.23 11.76 -5.04
CA GLY A 63 25.31 12.20 -6.07
C GLY A 63 25.82 13.40 -6.87
N ARG A 64 27.07 13.82 -6.75
CA ARG A 64 27.59 15.00 -7.46
C ARG A 64 27.95 14.65 -8.90
N PHE A 65 27.70 15.58 -9.82
CA PHE A 65 28.05 15.42 -11.23
C PHE A 65 28.64 16.72 -11.80
N THR A 66 29.40 16.60 -12.89
CA THR A 66 29.89 17.75 -13.66
C THR A 66 29.95 17.37 -15.14
N ILE A 67 29.35 18.21 -15.99
CA ILE A 67 29.39 18.10 -17.45
C ILE A 67 30.13 19.32 -17.98
N ASP A 68 31.32 19.10 -18.51
CA ASP A 68 32.16 20.15 -19.08
C ASP A 68 32.01 20.26 -20.59
N SER A 69 32.62 21.30 -21.16
CA SER A 69 32.74 21.48 -22.60
C SER A 69 31.39 21.59 -23.33
N LEU A 70 30.44 22.31 -22.72
CA LEU A 70 29.13 22.58 -23.30
C LEU A 70 29.12 23.90 -24.06
N PRO A 71 28.81 23.90 -25.38
CA PRO A 71 28.55 25.13 -26.11
C PRO A 71 27.42 25.94 -25.48
N VAL A 72 27.43 27.26 -25.70
CA VAL A 72 26.27 28.10 -25.37
C VAL A 72 25.04 27.63 -26.14
N GLY A 73 23.90 27.54 -25.46
CA GLY A 73 22.69 26.98 -26.05
C GLY A 73 21.68 26.53 -25.00
N ARG A 74 20.55 26.06 -25.49
CA ARG A 74 19.45 25.55 -24.66
C ARG A 74 19.59 24.04 -24.54
N TYR A 75 19.57 23.53 -23.33
CA TYR A 75 19.75 22.12 -23.03
C TYR A 75 18.55 21.54 -22.31
N LEU A 76 18.23 20.29 -22.64
CA LEU A 76 17.39 19.43 -21.83
C LEU A 76 18.30 18.54 -20.99
N LEU A 77 18.18 18.67 -19.67
CA LEU A 77 18.92 17.88 -18.69
C LEU A 77 18.01 16.79 -18.12
N GLY A 78 18.49 15.57 -18.12
CA GLY A 78 17.83 14.42 -17.50
C GLY A 78 18.84 13.55 -16.77
N PHE A 79 18.36 12.56 -16.06
CA PHE A 79 19.21 11.48 -15.58
C PHE A 79 18.50 10.15 -15.66
N PHE A 80 19.30 9.10 -15.83
CA PHE A 80 18.89 7.72 -15.79
C PHE A 80 19.48 7.05 -14.56
N HIS A 81 18.75 6.12 -13.96
CA HIS A 81 19.29 5.27 -12.90
C HIS A 81 18.67 3.87 -13.03
N PRO A 82 19.46 2.78 -13.07
CA PRO A 82 18.96 1.42 -13.30
C PRO A 82 17.80 0.99 -12.36
N MET A 83 17.84 1.43 -11.11
CA MET A 83 16.76 1.18 -10.14
C MET A 83 15.45 1.85 -10.54
N LEU A 84 15.48 3.04 -11.14
CA LEU A 84 14.28 3.79 -11.54
C LEU A 84 13.67 3.26 -12.84
N ASP A 85 14.53 2.77 -13.73
CA ASP A 85 14.12 2.07 -14.96
C ASP A 85 13.36 0.78 -14.62
N SER A 86 13.87 0.02 -13.66
CA SER A 86 13.20 -1.17 -13.12
C SER A 86 11.84 -0.83 -12.47
N LEU A 87 11.69 0.39 -11.95
CA LEU A 87 10.42 0.91 -11.42
C LEU A 87 9.53 1.53 -12.51
N GLY A 88 9.98 1.61 -13.76
CA GLY A 88 9.27 2.24 -14.87
C GLY A 88 8.91 3.70 -14.59
N ILE A 89 9.80 4.46 -13.96
CA ILE A 89 9.61 5.89 -13.66
C ILE A 89 10.31 6.70 -14.76
N GLU A 90 9.54 7.32 -15.64
CA GLU A 90 10.07 8.36 -16.53
C GLU A 90 10.16 9.69 -15.78
N LEU A 91 11.36 10.26 -15.74
CA LEU A 91 11.64 11.50 -15.03
C LEU A 91 11.50 12.70 -15.97
N PRO A 92 10.90 13.82 -15.51
CA PRO A 92 10.77 15.01 -16.33
C PRO A 92 12.16 15.60 -16.64
N LEU A 93 12.38 15.96 -17.91
CA LEU A 93 13.57 16.70 -18.34
C LEU A 93 13.50 18.15 -17.84
N ARG A 94 14.64 18.69 -17.44
CA ARG A 94 14.79 20.07 -16.98
C ARG A 94 15.46 20.91 -18.07
N GLU A 95 14.81 21.99 -18.47
CA GLU A 95 15.38 22.93 -19.43
C GLU A 95 16.37 23.89 -18.74
N LEU A 96 17.53 24.10 -19.37
CA LEU A 96 18.56 25.05 -18.94
C LEU A 96 19.07 25.85 -20.14
N VAL A 97 19.23 27.17 -19.98
CA VAL A 97 19.80 28.04 -21.01
C VAL A 97 21.21 28.45 -20.59
N VAL A 98 22.22 27.88 -21.26
CA VAL A 98 23.62 28.20 -21.03
C VAL A 98 23.98 29.45 -21.83
N THR A 99 24.11 30.59 -21.15
CA THR A 99 24.22 31.90 -21.83
C THR A 99 25.64 32.49 -21.87
N ARG A 100 26.56 32.12 -20.96
CA ARG A 100 27.93 32.68 -20.88
C ARG A 100 28.93 31.68 -20.25
N LYS A 101 30.23 32.00 -20.33
CA LYS A 101 31.30 31.30 -19.57
C LYS A 101 30.96 31.27 -18.07
N GLY A 102 30.95 30.08 -17.48
CA GLY A 102 30.76 29.89 -16.05
C GLY A 102 30.41 28.44 -15.71
N ALA A 103 30.46 28.12 -14.41
CA ALA A 103 29.86 26.92 -13.87
C ALA A 103 28.40 27.23 -13.53
N GLU A 104 27.46 26.65 -14.28
CA GLU A 104 26.04 26.72 -13.93
C GLU A 104 25.71 25.57 -12.97
N ARG A 105 25.06 25.88 -11.85
CA ARG A 105 24.67 24.88 -10.86
C ARG A 105 23.22 24.47 -11.06
N VAL A 106 22.99 23.18 -11.32
CA VAL A 106 21.65 22.62 -11.48
C VAL A 106 21.53 21.32 -10.69
N ASP A 107 20.66 21.32 -9.69
CA ASP A 107 20.33 20.09 -8.98
C ASP A 107 19.22 19.33 -9.72
N LEU A 108 19.42 18.03 -9.87
CA LEU A 108 18.45 17.10 -10.40
C LEU A 108 17.94 16.24 -9.24
N ALA A 109 16.68 15.87 -9.28
CA ALA A 109 16.14 14.99 -8.27
C ALA A 109 15.02 14.15 -8.84
N ILE A 110 14.82 12.96 -8.26
CA ILE A 110 13.51 12.32 -8.33
C ILE A 110 12.54 13.29 -7.68
N PRO A 111 11.49 13.75 -8.38
CA PRO A 111 10.53 14.68 -7.80
C PRO A 111 9.97 14.11 -6.49
N SER A 112 9.72 14.97 -5.50
CA SER A 112 9.04 14.53 -4.28
C SER A 112 7.63 14.03 -4.62
N ALA A 113 7.04 13.25 -3.72
CA ALA A 113 5.63 12.84 -3.80
C ALA A 113 4.70 14.05 -4.03
N GLU A 114 4.97 15.17 -3.36
CA GLU A 114 4.24 16.42 -3.54
C GLU A 114 4.48 17.06 -4.92
N SER A 115 5.71 17.05 -5.43
CA SER A 115 6.01 17.53 -6.78
C SER A 115 5.31 16.70 -7.85
N PHE A 116 5.35 15.37 -7.75
CA PHE A 116 4.62 14.47 -8.66
C PHE A 116 3.11 14.72 -8.61
N ARG A 117 2.53 14.85 -7.41
CA ARG A 117 1.12 15.20 -7.25
C ARG A 117 0.79 16.52 -7.94
N ASN A 118 1.62 17.55 -7.79
CA ASN A 118 1.36 18.85 -8.43
C ASN A 118 1.48 18.79 -9.96
N ILE A 119 2.37 17.94 -10.49
CA ILE A 119 2.50 17.70 -11.94
C ILE A 119 1.27 16.97 -12.48
N ILE A 120 0.85 15.89 -11.81
CA ILE A 120 -0.23 15.00 -12.28
C ILE A 120 -1.61 15.60 -12.03
N CYS A 121 -1.85 16.15 -10.84
CA CYS A 121 -3.15 16.66 -10.41
C CYS A 121 -3.33 18.16 -10.66
N GLY A 122 -2.28 18.87 -11.08
CA GLY A 122 -2.28 20.32 -11.24
C GLY A 122 -2.25 21.12 -9.92
N LYS A 123 -1.92 22.42 -10.01
CA LYS A 123 -1.81 23.32 -8.84
C LYS A 123 -3.16 23.84 -8.28
N LYS A 124 -4.30 23.52 -8.93
CA LYS A 124 -5.64 24.01 -8.58
C LYS A 124 -6.54 22.86 -8.13
N SER A 125 -6.44 22.43 -6.88
CA SER A 125 -7.48 21.62 -6.26
C SER A 125 -8.38 22.52 -5.40
N THR A 126 -9.45 23.00 -6.01
CA THR A 126 -10.50 23.82 -5.36
C THR A 126 -11.67 22.93 -4.96
N SER A 127 -11.53 22.14 -3.89
CA SER A 127 -12.69 21.58 -3.18
C SER A 127 -12.31 21.25 -1.73
N ARG A 128 -13.31 20.95 -0.89
CA ARG A 128 -13.24 20.72 0.58
C ARG A 128 -12.22 19.69 1.08
N ALA A 129 -11.43 19.04 0.22
CA ALA A 129 -10.25 18.21 0.57
C ALA A 129 -9.07 19.02 1.17
N LYS A 130 -9.33 20.25 1.65
CA LYS A 130 -8.36 21.26 2.07
C LYS A 130 -7.89 21.14 3.53
N ALA A 131 -8.35 20.15 4.30
CA ALA A 131 -7.86 19.98 5.68
C ALA A 131 -6.56 19.16 5.73
N ASP A 132 -6.38 18.15 4.86
CA ASP A 132 -5.27 17.19 5.00
C ASP A 132 -4.33 17.06 3.78
N GLY A 133 -4.51 17.81 2.69
CA GLY A 133 -3.66 17.69 1.50
C GLY A 133 -3.82 16.32 0.84
N GLY A 134 -4.78 16.21 -0.07
CA GLY A 134 -5.17 14.95 -0.70
C GLY A 134 -4.01 14.12 -1.27
N ALA A 135 -4.16 12.79 -1.18
CA ALA A 135 -3.20 11.83 -1.68
C ALA A 135 -3.38 11.54 -3.17
N LEU A 136 -2.38 10.89 -3.76
CA LEU A 136 -2.36 10.45 -5.16
C LEU A 136 -2.14 8.94 -5.24
N ILE A 137 -3.01 8.25 -5.98
CA ILE A 137 -2.77 6.89 -6.48
C ILE A 137 -2.62 6.94 -7.98
N PHE A 138 -1.63 6.28 -8.54
CA PHE A 138 -1.43 6.19 -9.98
C PHE A 138 -0.77 4.88 -10.36
N GLY A 139 -0.79 4.55 -11.64
CA GLY A 139 -0.13 3.37 -12.16
C GLY A 139 -0.47 3.14 -13.62
N ILE A 140 -0.13 1.95 -14.10
CA ILE A 140 -0.48 1.49 -15.45
C ILE A 140 -1.26 0.19 -15.30
N VAL A 141 -2.41 0.12 -15.98
CA VAL A 141 -3.17 -1.13 -16.13
C VAL A 141 -2.64 -1.86 -17.36
N ARG A 142 -2.36 -3.16 -17.21
CA ARG A 142 -1.84 -4.03 -18.26
C ARG A 142 -2.64 -5.33 -18.30
N ASN A 143 -2.54 -6.08 -19.38
CA ASN A 143 -3.01 -7.47 -19.36
C ASN A 143 -1.94 -8.35 -18.68
N ALA A 144 -2.37 -9.31 -17.88
CA ALA A 144 -1.45 -10.23 -17.21
C ALA A 144 -0.69 -11.15 -18.19
N SER A 145 -1.31 -11.51 -19.33
CA SER A 145 -0.80 -12.48 -20.29
C SER A 145 0.33 -11.96 -21.19
N ASP A 146 0.20 -10.74 -21.69
CA ASP A 146 1.13 -10.15 -22.68
C ASP A 146 1.84 -8.90 -22.16
N ARG A 147 1.48 -8.42 -20.96
CA ARG A 147 1.99 -7.19 -20.33
C ARG A 147 1.76 -5.92 -21.16
N LEU A 148 0.91 -5.97 -22.19
CA LEU A 148 0.56 -4.81 -22.98
C LEU A 148 -0.36 -3.89 -22.18
N PRO A 149 -0.26 -2.55 -22.35
CA PRO A 149 -1.14 -1.63 -21.68
C PRO A 149 -2.61 -1.82 -22.04
N ALA A 150 -3.47 -1.67 -21.04
CA ALA A 150 -4.91 -1.80 -21.19
C ALA A 150 -5.56 -0.41 -21.26
N ALA A 151 -5.83 0.07 -22.48
CA ALA A 151 -6.60 1.30 -22.70
C ALA A 151 -8.08 1.12 -22.33
N GLU A 152 -8.76 2.23 -21.99
CA GLU A 152 -10.18 2.28 -21.64
C GLU A 152 -10.62 1.32 -20.50
N ALA A 153 -9.69 0.77 -19.74
CA ALA A 153 -9.98 0.05 -18.51
C ALA A 153 -10.53 1.03 -17.47
N THR A 154 -11.53 0.58 -16.72
CA THR A 154 -12.13 1.34 -15.63
C THR A 154 -11.38 0.99 -14.34
N VAL A 155 -10.86 2.00 -13.65
CA VAL A 155 -10.27 1.84 -12.32
C VAL A 155 -11.15 2.56 -11.31
N ALA A 156 -11.61 1.85 -10.30
CA ALA A 156 -12.49 2.33 -9.25
C ALA A 156 -11.79 2.31 -7.89
N LEU A 157 -11.96 3.37 -7.12
CA LEU A 157 -11.47 3.49 -5.76
C LEU A 157 -12.62 3.85 -4.83
N GLU A 158 -12.73 3.10 -3.75
CA GLU A 158 -13.73 3.30 -2.70
C GLU A 158 -13.05 3.49 -1.35
N TRP A 159 -13.65 4.32 -0.50
CA TRP A 159 -13.19 4.51 0.88
C TRP A 159 -14.37 4.82 1.79
N LEU A 160 -14.19 4.65 3.09
CA LEU A 160 -15.20 5.04 4.08
C LEU A 160 -14.96 6.48 4.52
N GLU A 161 -15.96 7.33 4.36
CA GLU A 161 -16.00 8.68 4.92
C GLU A 161 -17.04 8.75 6.05
N ILE A 162 -16.66 9.29 7.20
CA ILE A 162 -17.53 9.46 8.35
C ILE A 162 -17.80 10.95 8.53
N VAL A 163 -19.05 11.37 8.34
CA VAL A 163 -19.48 12.76 8.48
C VAL A 163 -20.29 12.91 9.77
N LEU A 164 -19.92 13.86 10.62
CA LEU A 164 -20.67 14.25 11.82
C LEU A 164 -21.58 15.43 11.50
N ASN A 165 -22.90 15.21 11.44
CA ASN A 165 -23.90 16.27 11.25
C ASN A 165 -24.84 16.31 12.45
N GLU A 166 -24.91 17.43 13.17
CA GLU A 166 -25.94 17.70 14.21
C GLU A 166 -26.21 16.52 15.17
N GLY A 167 -25.14 15.83 15.63
CA GLY A 167 -25.26 14.68 16.54
C GLY A 167 -25.55 13.33 15.89
N ARG A 168 -25.65 13.25 14.55
CA ARG A 168 -25.79 12.02 13.77
C ARG A 168 -24.51 11.70 13.02
N VAL A 169 -24.00 10.48 13.22
CA VAL A 169 -22.88 9.92 12.46
C VAL A 169 -23.41 9.34 11.15
N VAL A 170 -23.04 9.92 10.02
CA VAL A 170 -23.43 9.44 8.69
C VAL A 170 -22.21 8.81 8.02
N ARG A 171 -22.33 7.51 7.70
CA ARG A 171 -21.33 6.80 6.90
C ARG A 171 -21.62 7.04 5.42
N ARG A 172 -20.58 7.42 4.67
CA ARG A 172 -20.59 7.47 3.21
C ARG A 172 -19.49 6.56 2.71
N VAL A 173 -19.70 5.91 1.58
CA VAL A 173 -18.65 5.20 0.87
C VAL A 173 -18.46 5.92 -0.46
N PRO A 174 -17.70 7.02 -0.51
CA PRO A 174 -17.43 7.69 -1.77
C PRO A 174 -16.73 6.71 -2.72
N ARG A 175 -17.08 6.84 -4.00
CA ARG A 175 -16.49 6.08 -5.09
C ARG A 175 -15.94 7.05 -6.13
N MET A 176 -14.67 6.88 -6.45
CA MET A 176 -14.00 7.58 -7.55
C MET A 176 -13.74 6.59 -8.67
N VAL A 177 -14.03 6.99 -9.92
CA VAL A 177 -13.82 6.15 -11.08
C VAL A 177 -13.06 6.94 -12.13
N VAL A 178 -12.01 6.34 -12.69
CA VAL A 178 -11.23 6.90 -13.79
C VAL A 178 -11.10 5.86 -14.90
N LYS A 179 -10.87 6.33 -16.13
CA LYS A 179 -10.51 5.48 -17.26
C LYS A 179 -9.03 5.62 -17.57
N THR A 180 -8.41 4.51 -17.93
CA THR A 180 -7.01 4.50 -18.36
C THR A 180 -6.85 5.13 -19.74
N ALA A 181 -5.77 5.89 -19.92
CA ALA A 181 -5.37 6.40 -21.23
C ALA A 181 -4.93 5.26 -22.19
N VAL A 182 -4.61 5.61 -23.44
CA VAL A 182 -4.20 4.65 -24.49
C VAL A 182 -2.98 3.82 -24.08
N ASN A 183 -2.07 4.41 -23.30
CA ASN A 183 -0.90 3.73 -22.75
C ASN A 183 -1.18 3.01 -21.42
N GLY A 184 -2.45 2.75 -21.08
CA GLY A 184 -2.89 2.10 -19.84
C GLY A 184 -2.73 2.92 -18.56
N TRP A 185 -2.25 4.16 -18.67
CA TRP A 185 -1.96 5.00 -17.51
C TRP A 185 -3.24 5.51 -16.83
N TYR A 186 -3.24 5.54 -15.49
CA TYR A 186 -4.29 6.17 -14.70
C TYR A 186 -3.72 6.95 -13.51
N ALA A 187 -4.49 7.94 -13.05
CA ALA A 187 -4.24 8.64 -11.79
C ALA A 187 -5.55 9.03 -11.10
N MET A 188 -5.55 8.97 -9.77
CA MET A 188 -6.65 9.33 -8.89
C MET A 188 -6.14 10.35 -7.88
N CYS A 189 -6.59 11.59 -8.05
CA CYS A 189 -6.14 12.74 -7.29
C CYS A 189 -7.11 13.06 -6.15
N ASN A 190 -6.59 13.61 -5.05
CA ASN A 190 -7.36 13.98 -3.87
C ASN A 190 -8.04 12.80 -3.15
N VAL A 191 -7.39 11.64 -3.17
CA VAL A 191 -7.87 10.49 -2.38
C VAL A 191 -7.52 10.70 -0.90
N PRO A 192 -8.19 10.02 0.05
CA PRO A 192 -7.86 10.14 1.47
C PRO A 192 -6.40 9.77 1.75
N GLY A 193 -5.74 10.56 2.60
CA GLY A 193 -4.36 10.31 3.00
C GLY A 193 -4.18 9.28 4.11
N THR A 194 -5.29 8.79 4.68
CA THR A 194 -5.32 7.85 5.82
C THR A 194 -6.55 6.95 5.71
N GLY A 195 -6.48 5.77 6.31
CA GLY A 195 -7.57 4.79 6.30
C GLY A 195 -7.44 3.79 5.15
N ALA A 196 -8.24 2.72 5.21
CA ALA A 196 -8.25 1.67 4.20
C ALA A 196 -8.92 2.18 2.91
N LEU A 197 -8.24 1.96 1.80
CA LEU A 197 -8.73 2.26 0.46
C LEU A 197 -8.97 0.94 -0.27
N THR A 198 -10.07 0.82 -1.01
CA THR A 198 -10.34 -0.35 -1.84
C THR A 198 -10.25 0.03 -3.30
N LEU A 199 -9.31 -0.57 -4.02
CA LEU A 199 -9.07 -0.34 -5.44
C LEU A 199 -9.51 -1.57 -6.24
N SER A 200 -10.16 -1.37 -7.38
CA SER A 200 -10.38 -2.42 -8.37
C SER A 200 -10.26 -1.85 -9.78
N ALA A 201 -9.92 -2.71 -10.73
CA ALA A 201 -9.94 -2.42 -12.15
C ALA A 201 -10.69 -3.48 -12.93
N ALA A 202 -11.32 -3.06 -14.03
CA ALA A 202 -12.00 -3.95 -14.97
C ALA A 202 -11.95 -3.42 -16.40
N ARG A 203 -11.96 -4.33 -17.37
CA ARG A 203 -12.15 -4.02 -18.80
C ARG A 203 -12.88 -5.17 -19.48
N GLY A 204 -14.10 -4.92 -19.95
CA GLY A 204 -14.95 -5.99 -20.49
C GLY A 204 -15.30 -7.00 -19.39
N ALA A 205 -15.02 -8.29 -19.63
CA ALA A 205 -15.22 -9.36 -18.64
C ALA A 205 -14.05 -9.51 -17.66
N ASP A 206 -12.90 -8.92 -17.97
CA ASP A 206 -11.67 -9.06 -17.20
C ASP A 206 -11.70 -8.10 -16.02
N SER A 207 -11.39 -8.58 -14.82
CA SER A 207 -11.35 -7.75 -13.61
C SER A 207 -10.29 -8.22 -12.62
N THR A 208 -10.05 -7.38 -11.63
CA THR A 208 -9.22 -7.69 -10.45
C THR A 208 -10.11 -7.97 -9.25
N ASP A 209 -9.52 -8.56 -8.21
CA ASP A 209 -10.14 -8.56 -6.88
C ASP A 209 -10.28 -7.12 -6.33
N TYR A 210 -11.02 -6.99 -5.22
CA TYR A 210 -11.03 -5.77 -4.43
C TYR A 210 -9.72 -5.66 -3.63
N LEU A 211 -8.85 -4.75 -4.04
CA LEU A 211 -7.53 -4.56 -3.45
C LEU A 211 -7.61 -3.58 -2.30
N GLU A 212 -7.42 -4.05 -1.07
CA GLU A 212 -7.17 -3.19 0.08
C GLU A 212 -5.76 -2.61 0.03
N LEU A 213 -5.69 -1.28 0.07
CA LEU A 213 -4.48 -0.50 0.02
C LEU A 213 -4.39 0.38 1.26
N GLU A 214 -3.17 0.46 1.80
CA GLU A 214 -2.82 1.45 2.81
C GLU A 214 -2.04 2.59 2.14
N MET A 215 -2.44 3.82 2.44
CA MET A 215 -1.75 5.00 1.94
C MET A 215 -0.45 5.20 2.73
N PRO A 216 0.72 5.27 2.07
CA PRO A 216 1.97 5.61 2.76
C PRO A 216 1.93 7.03 3.33
N ASP A 217 2.74 7.33 4.34
CA ASP A 217 2.85 8.66 4.97
C ASP A 217 3.13 9.78 3.96
N GLY A 218 3.81 9.47 2.85
CA GLY A 218 4.06 10.38 1.73
C GLY A 218 2.82 10.77 0.92
N LYS A 219 1.63 10.21 1.23
CA LYS A 219 0.35 10.45 0.54
C LYS A 219 0.44 10.22 -0.98
N PHE A 220 1.24 9.23 -1.35
CA PHE A 220 1.62 8.92 -2.72
C PHE A 220 1.83 7.42 -2.84
N LEU A 221 1.09 6.80 -3.75
CA LEU A 221 1.13 5.36 -3.97
C LEU A 221 1.12 5.04 -5.46
N ARG A 222 2.15 4.34 -5.92
CA ARG A 222 2.13 3.69 -7.24
C ARG A 222 1.56 2.28 -7.10
N ARG A 223 0.52 1.97 -7.87
CA ARG A 223 -0.02 0.62 -7.99
C ARG A 223 -0.24 0.29 -9.47
N ASP A 224 0.67 -0.49 -10.04
CA ASP A 224 0.40 -1.08 -11.35
C ASP A 224 -0.62 -2.21 -11.17
N ILE A 225 -1.48 -2.43 -12.18
CA ILE A 225 -2.58 -3.38 -12.13
C ILE A 225 -2.52 -4.30 -13.34
N TYR A 226 -2.71 -5.60 -13.12
CA TYR A 226 -2.77 -6.60 -14.16
C TYR A 226 -4.17 -7.18 -14.22
N LEU A 227 -4.86 -6.99 -15.34
CA LEU A 227 -6.17 -7.60 -15.57
C LEU A 227 -5.97 -9.07 -15.96
N ALA A 228 -6.74 -9.92 -15.30
CA ALA A 228 -6.87 -11.32 -15.69
C ALA A 228 -7.67 -11.39 -16.99
N ASN A 229 -6.99 -11.53 -18.13
CA ASN A 229 -7.65 -11.86 -19.39
C ASN A 229 -8.18 -13.29 -19.34
N ALA A 230 -9.18 -13.61 -20.17
CA ALA A 230 -9.60 -14.99 -20.48
C ALA A 230 -8.38 -15.91 -20.67
N THR A 231 -8.01 -16.62 -19.61
CA THR A 231 -6.76 -17.38 -19.53
C THR A 231 -7.05 -18.83 -19.81
N THR A 232 -6.20 -19.50 -20.59
CA THR A 232 -6.38 -20.92 -20.83
C THR A 232 -6.03 -21.72 -19.56
N PRO A 233 -6.68 -22.87 -19.33
CA PRO A 233 -6.32 -23.76 -18.22
C PRO A 233 -4.83 -24.12 -18.18
N GLU A 234 -4.17 -24.18 -19.34
CA GLU A 234 -2.73 -24.44 -19.46
C GLU A 234 -1.88 -23.31 -18.87
N ILE A 235 -2.21 -22.04 -19.16
CA ILE A 235 -1.49 -20.89 -18.58
C ILE A 235 -1.68 -20.86 -17.06
N ILE A 236 -2.89 -21.12 -16.59
CA ILE A 236 -3.19 -21.18 -15.15
C ILE A 236 -2.34 -22.29 -14.50
N ALA A 237 -2.35 -23.50 -15.06
CA ALA A 237 -1.58 -24.63 -14.54
C ALA A 237 -0.06 -24.38 -14.50
N ALA A 238 0.47 -23.63 -15.48
CA ALA A 238 1.89 -23.27 -15.53
C ALA A 238 2.27 -22.12 -14.57
N THR A 239 1.30 -21.29 -14.18
CA THR A 239 1.55 -20.13 -13.32
C THR A 239 1.60 -20.54 -11.85
N ARG A 240 2.67 -20.14 -11.18
CA ARG A 240 2.89 -20.39 -9.75
C ARG A 240 3.21 -19.09 -9.03
N LEU A 241 2.63 -18.92 -7.85
CA LEU A 241 3.06 -17.92 -6.89
C LEU A 241 3.80 -18.61 -5.75
N SER A 242 4.89 -18.03 -5.28
CA SER A 242 5.68 -18.60 -4.19
C SER A 242 6.14 -17.50 -3.25
N GLY A 243 6.58 -17.88 -2.06
CA GLY A 243 7.01 -16.92 -1.07
C GLY A 243 7.42 -17.55 0.25
N SER A 244 7.67 -16.68 1.22
CA SER A 244 7.97 -17.07 2.60
C SER A 244 7.17 -16.23 3.59
N ILE A 245 6.84 -16.81 4.73
CA ILE A 245 6.13 -16.16 5.82
C ILE A 245 6.95 -16.31 7.10
N VAL A 246 7.29 -15.18 7.69
CA VAL A 246 8.04 -15.09 8.94
C VAL A 246 7.28 -14.23 9.95
N ALA A 247 7.60 -14.38 11.23
CA ALA A 247 7.10 -13.50 12.27
C ALA A 247 7.64 -12.08 12.12
N ALA A 248 7.06 -11.12 12.85
CA ALA A 248 7.47 -9.72 12.83
C ALA A 248 8.94 -9.51 13.26
N ASP A 249 9.56 -10.45 13.98
CA ASP A 249 11.00 -10.45 14.26
C ASP A 249 11.88 -10.59 13.01
N GLY A 250 11.30 -11.07 11.90
CA GLY A 250 11.96 -11.26 10.61
C GLY A 250 12.82 -12.52 10.52
N ALA A 251 12.87 -13.33 11.56
CA ALA A 251 13.76 -14.49 11.65
C ALA A 251 13.00 -15.80 11.85
N THR A 252 11.87 -15.78 12.56
CA THR A 252 11.13 -17.00 12.91
C THR A 252 10.20 -17.39 11.76
N PRO A 253 10.40 -18.53 11.08
CA PRO A 253 9.48 -18.99 10.06
C PRO A 253 8.15 -19.42 10.67
N ILE A 254 7.05 -19.19 9.96
CA ILE A 254 5.71 -19.57 10.43
C ILE A 254 5.26 -20.81 9.66
N THR A 255 5.24 -21.95 10.32
CA THR A 255 4.76 -23.23 9.79
C THR A 255 3.23 -23.29 9.78
N GLY A 256 2.65 -23.89 8.74
CA GLY A 256 1.22 -24.17 8.67
C GLY A 256 0.32 -22.95 8.50
N ALA A 257 0.88 -21.78 8.15
CA ALA A 257 0.12 -20.60 7.79
C ALA A 257 -0.67 -20.88 6.50
N GLU A 258 -1.97 -20.59 6.51
CA GLU A 258 -2.82 -20.65 5.32
C GLU A 258 -2.56 -19.40 4.46
N VAL A 259 -2.35 -19.63 3.17
CA VAL A 259 -2.14 -18.60 2.15
C VAL A 259 -3.18 -18.79 1.06
N SER A 260 -3.95 -17.75 0.75
CA SER A 260 -5.01 -17.82 -0.26
C SER A 260 -5.06 -16.59 -1.15
N LEU A 261 -5.45 -16.80 -2.41
CA LEU A 261 -5.88 -15.73 -3.33
C LEU A 261 -7.41 -15.71 -3.45
N SER A 262 -8.06 -16.85 -3.22
CA SER A 262 -9.51 -17.01 -3.21
C SER A 262 -9.88 -18.22 -2.35
N GLU A 263 -11.17 -18.47 -2.18
CA GLU A 263 -11.64 -19.66 -1.45
C GLU A 263 -11.18 -20.98 -2.10
N THR A 264 -10.99 -21.03 -3.41
CA THR A 264 -10.58 -22.25 -4.12
C THR A 264 -9.08 -22.33 -4.39
N SER A 265 -8.37 -21.21 -4.26
CA SER A 265 -6.92 -21.10 -4.49
C SER A 265 -6.20 -20.84 -3.17
N ARG A 266 -5.81 -21.92 -2.48
CA ARG A 266 -5.14 -21.88 -1.17
C ARG A 266 -4.03 -22.90 -1.03
N THR A 267 -3.05 -22.60 -0.18
CA THR A 267 -1.91 -23.46 0.17
C THR A 267 -1.52 -23.24 1.64
N ARG A 268 -0.56 -24.03 2.15
CA ARG A 268 0.00 -23.84 3.50
C ARG A 268 1.52 -23.76 3.48
N THR A 269 2.10 -23.03 4.43
CA THR A 269 3.55 -22.97 4.59
C THR A 269 4.12 -24.27 5.19
N ASN A 270 5.33 -24.62 4.75
CA ASN A 270 6.13 -25.72 5.29
C ASN A 270 6.87 -25.30 6.58
N ASP A 271 7.71 -26.19 7.13
CA ASP A 271 8.50 -25.94 8.35
C ASP A 271 9.52 -24.79 8.25
N ARG A 272 9.85 -24.37 7.03
CA ARG A 272 10.72 -23.21 6.74
C ARG A 272 9.92 -21.94 6.46
N GLY A 273 8.60 -21.96 6.66
CA GLY A 273 7.71 -20.84 6.35
C GLY A 273 7.52 -20.60 4.86
N GLU A 274 8.01 -21.49 3.99
CA GLU A 274 7.92 -21.35 2.54
C GLU A 274 6.59 -21.90 2.04
N TRP A 275 6.04 -21.30 1.00
CA TRP A 275 4.81 -21.73 0.36
C TRP A 275 4.89 -21.63 -1.15
N THR A 276 4.08 -22.45 -1.83
CA THR A 276 3.88 -22.38 -3.27
C THR A 276 2.41 -22.65 -3.57
N LEU A 277 1.83 -21.80 -4.39
CA LEU A 277 0.47 -21.88 -4.88
C LEU A 277 0.52 -22.13 -6.39
N PRO A 278 0.34 -23.39 -6.84
CA PRO A 278 0.25 -23.72 -8.26
C PRO A 278 -1.13 -23.33 -8.81
N GLY A 279 -1.26 -23.19 -10.13
CA GLY A 279 -2.57 -22.97 -10.73
C GLY A 279 -3.13 -21.58 -10.45
N ALA A 280 -2.27 -20.59 -10.24
CA ALA A 280 -2.72 -19.24 -9.86
C ALA A 280 -3.14 -18.48 -11.12
N THR A 281 -4.38 -17.98 -11.15
CA THR A 281 -4.87 -17.17 -12.28
C THR A 281 -3.98 -15.93 -12.45
N PRO A 282 -3.43 -15.66 -13.65
CA PRO A 282 -2.68 -14.45 -13.89
C PRO A 282 -3.53 -13.20 -13.70
N GLY A 283 -2.99 -12.20 -13.02
CA GLY A 283 -3.72 -10.99 -12.68
C GLY A 283 -3.27 -10.41 -11.34
N THR A 284 -3.79 -9.24 -11.02
CA THR A 284 -3.62 -8.64 -9.71
C THR A 284 -4.71 -9.16 -8.75
N HIS A 285 -4.26 -9.76 -7.66
CA HIS A 285 -5.09 -10.43 -6.66
C HIS A 285 -4.86 -9.90 -5.25
N MET A 286 -5.80 -10.17 -4.36
CA MET A 286 -5.61 -9.96 -2.92
C MET A 286 -5.10 -11.26 -2.27
N LEU A 287 -3.84 -11.27 -1.84
CA LEU A 287 -3.28 -12.35 -1.03
C LEU A 287 -3.73 -12.19 0.42
N GLU A 288 -4.36 -13.21 0.97
CA GLU A 288 -4.64 -13.32 2.41
C GLU A 288 -3.74 -14.38 3.05
N VAL A 289 -3.16 -14.04 4.19
CA VAL A 289 -2.32 -14.94 4.99
C VAL A 289 -2.89 -15.02 6.40
N ARG A 290 -3.18 -16.23 6.87
CA ARG A 290 -3.71 -16.51 8.20
C ARG A 290 -2.85 -17.54 8.92
N ALA A 291 -2.52 -17.29 10.17
CA ALA A 291 -1.81 -18.23 11.03
C ALA A 291 -2.34 -18.14 12.46
N VAL A 292 -2.27 -19.26 13.19
CA VAL A 292 -2.69 -19.31 14.60
C VAL A 292 -1.72 -18.46 15.44
N GLY A 293 -2.25 -17.56 16.28
CA GLY A 293 -1.44 -16.69 17.12
C GLY A 293 -0.97 -15.38 16.46
N PHE A 294 -1.34 -15.14 15.20
CA PHE A 294 -0.93 -13.97 14.41
C PHE A 294 -2.14 -13.18 13.88
N TYR A 295 -1.94 -11.89 13.65
CA TYR A 295 -2.88 -11.08 12.88
C TYR A 295 -2.86 -11.50 11.40
N PRO A 296 -4.03 -11.64 10.75
CA PRO A 296 -4.07 -11.85 9.31
C PRO A 296 -3.39 -10.71 8.56
N ALA A 297 -2.65 -11.05 7.51
CA ALA A 297 -2.09 -10.07 6.59
C ALA A 297 -2.84 -10.15 5.26
N ARG A 298 -3.17 -8.99 4.70
CA ARG A 298 -3.76 -8.85 3.38
C ARG A 298 -2.83 -7.99 2.53
N ARG A 299 -2.51 -8.45 1.33
CA ARG A 299 -1.57 -7.78 0.43
C ARG A 299 -1.98 -7.95 -1.02
N ALA A 300 -2.06 -6.84 -1.74
CA ALA A 300 -2.20 -6.90 -3.19
C ALA A 300 -0.92 -7.50 -3.83
N VAL A 301 -1.07 -8.53 -4.65
CA VAL A 301 0.01 -9.25 -5.33
C VAL A 301 -0.28 -9.37 -6.82
N ASP A 302 0.77 -9.47 -7.62
CA ASP A 302 0.66 -9.58 -9.07
C ASP A 302 1.11 -10.99 -9.48
N VAL A 303 0.15 -11.78 -9.96
CA VAL A 303 0.35 -13.16 -10.40
C VAL A 303 0.66 -13.15 -11.88
N MET A 304 1.86 -13.56 -12.23
CA MET A 304 2.36 -13.56 -13.61
C MET A 304 3.54 -14.52 -13.75
N ASP A 305 3.85 -14.92 -14.98
CA ASP A 305 5.05 -15.70 -15.23
C ASP A 305 6.31 -14.92 -14.82
N GLY A 306 7.22 -15.60 -14.12
CA GLY A 306 8.41 -15.01 -13.53
C GLY A 306 8.16 -14.06 -12.35
N ALA A 307 6.98 -14.10 -11.70
CA ALA A 307 6.71 -13.31 -10.51
C ALA A 307 7.76 -13.56 -9.40
N GLN A 308 8.20 -12.47 -8.76
CA GLN A 308 9.14 -12.55 -7.64
C GLN A 308 8.50 -13.20 -6.42
N PRO A 309 9.26 -13.93 -5.58
CA PRO A 309 8.73 -14.50 -4.35
C PRO A 309 8.12 -13.44 -3.41
N VAL A 310 6.93 -13.72 -2.89
CA VAL A 310 6.20 -12.82 -1.99
C VAL A 310 6.56 -13.12 -0.55
N ASN A 311 7.34 -12.23 0.06
CA ASN A 311 7.69 -12.33 1.48
C ASN A 311 6.69 -11.56 2.34
N VAL A 312 6.12 -12.23 3.34
CA VAL A 312 5.13 -11.66 4.27
C VAL A 312 5.63 -11.78 5.70
N ARG A 313 5.44 -10.72 6.48
CA ARG A 313 5.75 -10.70 7.92
C ARG A 313 4.45 -10.60 8.70
N LEU A 314 4.22 -11.53 9.63
CA LEU A 314 3.03 -11.49 10.47
C LEU A 314 3.34 -10.95 11.87
N ALA A 315 2.53 -10.00 12.31
CA ALA A 315 2.56 -9.53 13.69
C ALA A 315 1.91 -10.57 14.61
N THR A 316 2.60 -10.93 15.70
CA THR A 316 2.01 -11.79 16.74
C THR A 316 0.93 -11.00 17.48
N LEU A 317 -0.14 -11.69 17.88
CA LEU A 317 -1.19 -11.09 18.71
C LEU A 317 -0.61 -10.55 20.03
N LYS A 318 0.43 -11.22 20.59
CA LYS A 318 1.13 -10.82 21.83
C LYS A 318 2.04 -9.59 21.68
N SER A 319 2.72 -9.38 20.56
CA SER A 319 3.62 -8.22 20.38
C SER A 319 2.87 -6.90 20.33
N VAL A 320 1.65 -6.91 19.80
CA VAL A 320 0.77 -5.73 19.82
C VAL A 320 0.35 -5.39 21.26
N LEU A 321 0.23 -6.38 22.16
CA LEU A 321 -0.06 -6.19 23.59
C LEU A 321 1.17 -5.67 24.38
N GLY A 322 2.38 -6.11 24.03
CA GLY A 322 3.62 -5.66 24.67
C GLY A 322 3.90 -4.15 24.49
N THR A 323 3.71 -3.63 23.28
CA THR A 323 3.84 -2.17 22.99
C THR A 323 2.68 -1.37 23.60
N VAL A 324 1.50 -1.99 23.73
CA VAL A 324 0.33 -1.37 24.38
C VAL A 324 0.53 -1.23 25.89
N ARG A 325 1.21 -2.16 26.58
CA ARG A 325 1.46 -2.09 28.03
C ARG A 325 2.10 -0.77 28.50
N VAL A 326 2.93 -0.14 27.67
CA VAL A 326 3.59 1.14 27.97
C VAL A 326 2.65 2.35 27.76
N THR A 327 1.71 2.24 26.81
CA THR A 327 0.70 3.27 26.49
C THR A 327 -0.59 3.10 27.31
N ALA A 328 -0.84 1.90 27.85
CA ALA A 328 -2.13 1.44 28.39
C ALA A 328 -2.54 2.10 29.70
N GLN A 329 -1.62 2.60 30.53
CA GLN A 329 -1.98 3.03 31.88
C GLN A 329 -2.95 4.23 31.89
N ARG A 330 -2.92 5.09 30.86
CA ARG A 330 -3.93 6.16 30.65
C ARG A 330 -5.17 5.69 29.88
N THR A 331 -5.02 4.81 28.89
CA THR A 331 -6.12 4.30 28.06
C THR A 331 -7.03 3.30 28.81
N LEU A 332 -6.47 2.47 29.69
CA LEU A 332 -7.18 1.54 30.59
C LEU A 332 -8.26 2.24 31.41
N LEU A 333 -7.92 3.39 32.01
CA LEU A 333 -8.85 4.14 32.87
C LEU A 333 -9.98 4.77 32.06
N SER A 334 -9.74 5.13 30.80
CA SER A 334 -10.76 5.66 29.88
C SER A 334 -11.68 4.54 29.38
N ASN A 335 -11.09 3.46 28.84
CA ASN A 335 -11.84 2.33 28.30
C ASN A 335 -12.74 1.67 29.35
N MET A 336 -12.32 1.62 30.61
CA MET A 336 -13.13 1.07 31.70
C MET A 336 -14.31 1.98 32.10
N LYS A 337 -14.13 3.30 32.07
CA LYS A 337 -15.26 4.22 32.24
C LYS A 337 -16.25 4.05 31.10
N ASP A 338 -15.74 3.91 29.88
CA ASP A 338 -16.58 3.76 28.69
C ASP A 338 -17.31 2.41 28.66
N PHE A 339 -16.64 1.33 29.10
CA PHE A 339 -17.26 0.00 29.30
C PHE A 339 -18.40 0.08 30.29
N GLU A 340 -18.18 0.66 31.49
CA GLU A 340 -19.24 0.78 32.50
C GLU A 340 -20.37 1.70 32.04
N MET A 341 -20.07 2.76 31.29
CA MET A 341 -21.10 3.61 30.68
C MET A 341 -21.95 2.84 29.67
N ARG A 342 -21.34 2.04 28.78
CA ARG A 342 -22.08 1.20 27.81
C ARG A 342 -22.83 0.06 28.50
N ARG A 343 -22.26 -0.53 29.55
CA ARG A 343 -22.95 -1.55 30.35
C ARG A 343 -24.21 -0.98 31.01
N LYS A 344 -24.15 0.26 31.51
CA LYS A 344 -25.30 0.97 32.08
C LYS A 344 -26.36 1.38 31.06
N SER A 345 -25.98 1.60 29.79
CA SER A 345 -26.96 1.92 28.74
C SER A 345 -27.79 0.70 28.30
N ALA A 346 -27.38 -0.52 28.69
CA ALA A 346 -28.07 -1.78 28.42
C ALA A 346 -28.30 -2.10 26.93
N ILE A 347 -27.59 -1.42 26.03
CA ILE A 347 -27.56 -1.73 24.60
C ILE A 347 -26.42 -2.74 24.39
N GLY A 348 -26.75 -3.97 24.01
CA GLY A 348 -25.81 -5.09 23.91
C GLY A 348 -25.88 -6.03 25.12
N GLN A 349 -25.08 -7.09 25.10
CA GLN A 349 -24.87 -8.00 26.22
C GLN A 349 -23.48 -7.78 26.80
N PHE A 350 -23.38 -7.82 28.12
CA PHE A 350 -22.13 -7.56 28.83
C PHE A 350 -21.84 -8.69 29.79
N ILE A 351 -20.58 -9.10 29.83
CA ILE A 351 -20.09 -10.11 30.74
C ILE A 351 -18.98 -9.46 31.55
N SER A 352 -19.20 -9.32 32.85
CA SER A 352 -18.20 -8.77 33.76
C SER A 352 -17.18 -9.82 34.17
N ALA A 353 -16.02 -9.40 34.68
CA ALA A 353 -15.07 -10.30 35.32
C ALA A 353 -15.71 -11.17 36.41
N ALA A 354 -16.66 -10.62 37.19
CA ALA A 354 -17.38 -11.37 38.21
C ALA A 354 -18.30 -12.45 37.62
N ASP A 355 -18.92 -12.19 36.46
CA ASP A 355 -19.73 -13.19 35.76
C ASP A 355 -18.88 -14.35 35.22
N ILE A 356 -17.67 -14.05 34.73
CA ILE A 356 -16.71 -15.04 34.26
C ILE A 356 -16.22 -15.88 35.45
N GLU A 357 -15.82 -15.21 36.55
CA GLU A 357 -15.32 -15.88 37.74
C GLU A 357 -16.35 -16.82 38.37
N ARG A 358 -17.63 -16.42 38.41
CA ARG A 358 -18.73 -17.28 38.89
C ARG A 358 -18.94 -18.53 38.04
N LYS A 359 -18.69 -18.46 36.73
CA LYS A 359 -18.91 -19.57 35.78
C LYS A 359 -17.68 -20.48 35.61
N GLN A 360 -16.49 -20.00 35.99
CA GLN A 360 -15.20 -20.71 35.87
C GLN A 360 -14.95 -21.40 34.52
N PRO A 361 -15.07 -20.69 33.38
CA PRO A 361 -14.75 -21.27 32.07
C PRO A 361 -13.24 -21.53 31.95
N VAL A 362 -12.88 -22.61 31.25
CA VAL A 362 -11.47 -22.99 31.04
C VAL A 362 -10.90 -22.30 29.80
N ALA A 363 -11.72 -22.16 28.76
CA ALA A 363 -11.39 -21.46 27.52
C ALA A 363 -12.32 -20.25 27.27
N VAL A 364 -11.92 -19.34 26.38
CA VAL A 364 -12.74 -18.17 26.03
C VAL A 364 -14.00 -18.61 25.28
N SER A 365 -13.89 -19.63 24.43
CA SER A 365 -14.99 -20.24 23.69
C SER A 365 -16.07 -20.83 24.60
N ASP A 366 -15.72 -21.30 25.81
CA ASP A 366 -16.69 -21.78 26.80
C ASP A 366 -17.61 -20.67 27.28
N ILE A 367 -17.10 -19.43 27.38
CA ILE A 367 -17.92 -18.27 27.75
C ILE A 367 -19.06 -18.12 26.73
N PHE A 368 -18.76 -18.22 25.45
CA PHE A 368 -19.74 -18.04 24.37
C PHE A 368 -20.76 -19.16 24.26
N ARG A 369 -20.39 -20.40 24.61
CA ARG A 369 -21.34 -21.53 24.70
C ARG A 369 -22.43 -21.30 25.74
N LEU A 370 -22.16 -20.48 26.75
CA LEU A 370 -23.07 -20.21 27.87
C LEU A 370 -23.97 -18.99 27.63
N ILE A 371 -23.97 -18.42 26.43
CA ILE A 371 -24.70 -17.19 26.11
C ILE A 371 -25.89 -17.52 25.20
N PRO A 372 -27.13 -17.23 25.63
CA PRO A 372 -28.30 -17.40 24.78
C PRO A 372 -28.18 -16.61 23.48
N GLY A 373 -28.37 -17.28 22.35
CA GLY A 373 -28.28 -16.67 21.02
C GLY A 373 -26.90 -16.76 20.37
N ILE A 374 -25.92 -17.36 21.04
CA ILE A 374 -24.58 -17.60 20.49
C ILE A 374 -24.33 -19.12 20.45
N THR A 375 -23.69 -19.57 19.38
CA THR A 375 -23.28 -20.95 19.18
C THR A 375 -21.83 -21.01 18.77
N VAL A 376 -21.15 -22.09 19.14
CA VAL A 376 -19.85 -22.44 18.60
C VAL A 376 -20.09 -23.52 17.56
N TRP A 377 -19.86 -23.20 16.29
CA TRP A 377 -20.22 -24.05 15.16
C TRP A 377 -18.99 -24.39 14.32
N THR A 378 -18.88 -25.67 13.95
CA THR A 378 -17.81 -26.18 13.08
C THR A 378 -18.34 -26.34 11.68
N ASP A 379 -17.68 -25.67 10.74
CA ASP A 379 -17.96 -25.80 9.32
C ASP A 379 -17.52 -27.16 8.81
N ARG A 380 -18.42 -27.88 8.11
CA ARG A 380 -18.18 -29.27 7.71
C ARG A 380 -17.18 -29.40 6.56
N ASP A 381 -17.06 -28.37 5.72
CA ASP A 381 -16.20 -28.41 4.53
C ASP A 381 -14.79 -27.96 4.87
N THR A 382 -14.66 -26.89 5.66
CA THR A 382 -13.37 -26.33 6.06
C THR A 382 -12.84 -26.89 7.38
N MET A 383 -13.68 -27.58 8.16
CA MET A 383 -13.38 -28.05 9.52
C MET A 383 -12.97 -26.91 10.48
N ILE A 384 -13.28 -25.66 10.15
CA ILE A 384 -12.97 -24.51 10.99
C ILE A 384 -14.14 -24.25 11.95
N THR A 385 -13.83 -24.20 13.25
CA THR A 385 -14.80 -23.84 14.28
C THR A 385 -14.82 -22.33 14.53
N ARG A 386 -16.00 -21.71 14.54
CA ARG A 386 -16.20 -20.27 14.79
C ARG A 386 -17.31 -20.01 15.80
N VAL A 387 -17.26 -18.84 16.44
CA VAL A 387 -18.39 -18.30 17.18
C VAL A 387 -19.40 -17.74 16.18
N GLN A 388 -20.67 -18.09 16.34
CA GLN A 388 -21.76 -17.74 15.45
C GLN A 388 -22.93 -17.18 16.26
N PHE A 389 -23.55 -16.11 15.80
CA PHE A 389 -24.81 -15.65 16.34
C PHE A 389 -25.98 -16.38 15.67
N ARG A 390 -26.96 -16.83 16.47
CA ARG A 390 -28.16 -17.52 15.97
C ARG A 390 -29.09 -16.61 15.17
N ARG A 391 -28.94 -15.29 15.31
CA ARG A 391 -29.68 -14.27 14.56
C ARG A 391 -28.71 -13.21 14.05
N GLY A 392 -28.75 -12.93 12.76
CA GLY A 392 -28.08 -11.82 12.09
C GLY A 392 -29.06 -11.02 11.24
N ALA A 393 -28.56 -10.09 10.43
CA ALA A 393 -29.40 -9.29 9.54
C ALA A 393 -29.84 -10.02 8.25
N PHE A 394 -29.31 -11.22 7.96
CA PHE A 394 -29.58 -12.00 6.74
C PHE A 394 -29.73 -13.51 7.05
N ASP A 395 -30.31 -14.27 6.10
CA ASP A 395 -30.58 -15.72 6.17
C ASP A 395 -29.34 -16.64 6.08
N GLY A 396 -28.16 -16.16 6.49
CA GLY A 396 -26.90 -16.90 6.45
C GLY A 396 -26.22 -17.01 7.82
N PRO A 397 -25.16 -17.83 7.95
CA PRO A 397 -24.42 -17.95 9.20
C PRO A 397 -23.77 -16.61 9.57
N CYS A 398 -24.08 -16.12 10.76
CA CYS A 398 -23.66 -14.82 11.27
C CYS A 398 -22.39 -14.97 12.11
N TYR A 399 -21.24 -14.59 11.57
CA TYR A 399 -19.97 -14.57 12.29
C TYR A 399 -19.60 -13.13 12.72
N PRO A 400 -19.50 -12.84 14.03
CA PRO A 400 -19.18 -11.50 14.51
C PRO A 400 -17.69 -11.19 14.37
N ASP A 401 -17.38 -9.91 14.18
CA ASP A 401 -15.99 -9.44 14.29
C ASP A 401 -15.56 -9.42 15.76
N THR A 402 -14.32 -9.83 16.00
CA THR A 402 -13.72 -9.78 17.33
C THR A 402 -12.84 -8.56 17.46
N PHE A 403 -12.96 -7.88 18.60
CA PHE A 403 -12.11 -6.79 19.01
C PHE A 403 -11.39 -7.19 20.30
N LEU A 404 -10.11 -6.86 20.42
CA LEU A 404 -9.36 -6.97 21.66
C LEU A 404 -8.87 -5.59 22.05
N ASP A 405 -9.29 -5.13 23.22
CA ASP A 405 -8.86 -3.84 23.77
C ASP A 405 -9.09 -2.67 22.79
N GLY A 406 -10.21 -2.73 22.07
CA GLY A 406 -10.62 -1.74 21.07
C GLY A 406 -9.97 -1.91 19.69
N LYS A 407 -9.07 -2.88 19.49
CA LYS A 407 -8.45 -3.17 18.18
C LYS A 407 -9.23 -4.25 17.44
N ALA A 408 -9.57 -4.00 16.18
CA ALA A 408 -10.26 -4.96 15.33
C ALA A 408 -9.35 -6.13 14.95
N LEU A 409 -9.81 -7.36 15.18
CA LEU A 409 -9.13 -8.60 14.79
C LEU A 409 -9.80 -9.30 13.60
N GLY A 410 -11.04 -8.91 13.28
CA GLY A 410 -11.86 -9.58 12.27
C GLY A 410 -12.59 -10.81 12.82
N VAL A 411 -13.11 -11.66 11.93
CA VAL A 411 -13.74 -12.93 12.30
C VAL A 411 -12.66 -13.96 12.67
N LEU A 412 -12.69 -14.45 13.91
CA LEU A 412 -11.73 -15.41 14.43
C LEU A 412 -12.29 -16.84 14.49
N SER A 413 -11.42 -17.83 14.32
CA SER A 413 -11.72 -19.21 14.72
C SER A 413 -11.66 -19.36 16.24
N VAL A 414 -12.25 -20.44 16.76
CA VAL A 414 -12.19 -20.80 18.18
C VAL A 414 -10.76 -20.99 18.65
N ASP A 415 -9.92 -21.66 17.86
CA ASP A 415 -8.50 -21.84 18.22
C ASP A 415 -7.76 -20.51 18.32
N GLN A 416 -8.04 -19.58 17.41
CA GLN A 416 -7.46 -18.23 17.48
C GLN A 416 -7.94 -17.49 18.72
N LEU A 417 -9.23 -17.59 19.04
CA LEU A 417 -9.87 -16.92 20.17
C LEU A 417 -9.37 -17.45 21.53
N ASP A 418 -9.25 -18.78 21.67
CA ASP A 418 -8.80 -19.43 22.90
C ASP A 418 -7.29 -19.23 23.13
N ASN A 419 -6.51 -19.03 22.07
CA ASN A 419 -5.09 -18.69 22.16
C ASN A 419 -4.83 -17.17 22.26
N LEU A 420 -5.85 -16.33 22.03
CA LEU A 420 -5.73 -14.86 22.02
C LEU A 420 -5.52 -14.30 23.42
N VAL A 421 -6.35 -14.74 24.38
CA VAL A 421 -6.34 -14.25 25.75
C VAL A 421 -6.65 -15.39 26.71
N VAL A 422 -5.97 -15.43 27.85
CA VAL A 422 -6.33 -16.36 28.92
C VAL A 422 -7.53 -15.80 29.69
N VAL A 423 -8.49 -16.66 30.06
CA VAL A 423 -9.74 -16.28 30.74
C VAL A 423 -9.50 -15.38 31.96
N LYS A 424 -8.44 -15.65 32.74
CA LYS A 424 -8.08 -14.88 33.96
C LYS A 424 -7.66 -13.45 33.67
N GLU A 425 -7.27 -13.12 32.44
CA GLU A 425 -6.87 -11.79 32.02
C GLU A 425 -8.05 -10.96 31.51
N ILE A 426 -9.19 -11.59 31.25
CA ILE A 426 -10.40 -10.90 30.82
C ILE A 426 -10.95 -10.07 31.97
N ARG A 427 -11.22 -8.80 31.69
CA ARG A 427 -11.86 -7.87 32.61
C ARG A 427 -13.34 -7.66 32.26
N GLY A 428 -13.70 -7.76 30.99
CA GLY A 428 -15.08 -7.78 30.55
C GLY A 428 -15.22 -8.11 29.07
N ILE A 429 -16.42 -8.51 28.67
CA ILE A 429 -16.76 -8.75 27.26
C ILE A 429 -18.03 -7.96 26.95
N GLU A 430 -18.02 -7.23 25.83
CA GLU A 430 -19.19 -6.61 25.23
C GLU A 430 -19.59 -7.41 23.99
N ILE A 431 -20.89 -7.63 23.80
CA ILE A 431 -21.43 -8.40 22.68
C ILE A 431 -22.57 -7.61 22.07
N TYR A 432 -22.45 -7.35 20.79
CA TYR A 432 -23.38 -6.55 20.03
C TYR A 432 -23.86 -7.30 18.81
N VAL A 433 -25.17 -7.32 18.57
CA VAL A 433 -25.77 -7.99 17.42
C VAL A 433 -26.36 -6.94 16.47
N GLY A 434 -26.07 -7.08 15.18
CA GLY A 434 -26.61 -6.24 14.11
C GLY A 434 -26.45 -4.73 14.35
N HIS A 435 -27.55 -4.00 14.32
CA HIS A 435 -27.57 -2.53 14.39
C HIS A 435 -27.13 -1.96 15.75
N ASN A 436 -27.05 -2.79 16.79
CA ASN A 436 -26.69 -2.36 18.15
C ASN A 436 -25.17 -2.18 18.35
N VAL A 437 -24.35 -2.53 17.36
CA VAL A 437 -22.88 -2.40 17.43
C VAL A 437 -22.47 -0.93 17.51
N PRO A 438 -21.76 -0.49 18.58
CA PRO A 438 -21.19 0.85 18.66
C PRO A 438 -20.22 1.13 17.52
N VAL A 439 -20.14 2.40 17.09
CA VAL A 439 -19.38 2.78 15.87
C VAL A 439 -17.90 2.37 15.96
N GLN A 440 -17.29 2.47 17.14
CA GLN A 440 -15.90 2.11 17.38
C GLN A 440 -15.60 0.61 17.28
N PHE A 441 -16.62 -0.24 17.29
CA PHE A 441 -16.48 -1.70 17.19
C PHE A 441 -17.03 -2.24 15.88
N ARG A 442 -17.01 -1.45 14.80
CA ARG A 442 -17.42 -1.89 13.46
C ARG A 442 -16.18 -2.10 12.61
N SER A 443 -15.92 -3.34 12.19
CA SER A 443 -14.89 -3.66 11.21
C SER A 443 -15.51 -3.96 9.83
N GLY A 444 -14.72 -3.78 8.77
CA GLY A 444 -15.13 -3.97 7.36
C GLY A 444 -15.82 -2.77 6.68
N MET A 445 -15.64 -2.66 5.36
CA MET A 445 -16.15 -1.54 4.53
C MET A 445 -17.69 -1.46 4.51
N LEU A 446 -18.38 -2.61 4.53
CA LEU A 446 -19.84 -2.70 4.63
C LEU A 446 -20.35 -2.55 6.08
N GLY A 447 -19.45 -2.54 7.07
CA GLY A 447 -19.77 -2.72 8.49
C GLY A 447 -20.25 -4.14 8.77
N ASN A 448 -19.83 -4.72 9.88
CA ASN A 448 -20.34 -6.02 10.28
C ASN A 448 -21.84 -5.94 10.61
N VAL A 449 -22.69 -6.30 9.66
CA VAL A 449 -24.15 -6.37 9.84
C VAL A 449 -24.54 -7.58 10.70
N CYS A 450 -23.61 -8.49 10.98
CA CYS A 450 -23.82 -9.61 11.90
C CYS A 450 -23.68 -9.15 13.36
N GLY A 451 -22.56 -8.52 13.71
CA GLY A 451 -22.32 -8.04 15.07
C GLY A 451 -20.85 -8.04 15.46
N SER A 452 -20.58 -7.81 16.74
CA SER A 452 -19.21 -7.71 17.26
C SER A 452 -19.10 -8.24 18.68
N ILE A 453 -17.95 -8.85 18.96
CA ILE A 453 -17.51 -9.30 20.29
C ILE A 453 -16.30 -8.44 20.65
N VAL A 454 -16.36 -7.75 21.78
CA VAL A 454 -15.28 -6.88 22.26
C VAL A 454 -14.77 -7.44 23.57
N ILE A 455 -13.50 -7.82 23.60
CA ILE A 455 -12.86 -8.39 24.78
C ILE A 455 -11.95 -7.32 25.37
N TRP A 456 -12.17 -7.01 26.64
CA TRP A 456 -11.33 -6.10 27.42
C TRP A 456 -10.45 -6.88 28.38
N THR A 457 -9.16 -6.59 28.37
CA THR A 457 -8.19 -7.24 29.26
C THR A 457 -7.86 -6.37 30.47
N LYS A 458 -7.23 -6.98 31.47
CA LYS A 458 -6.73 -6.29 32.67
C LYS A 458 -5.54 -5.37 32.36
N PHE A 459 -4.91 -5.49 31.20
CA PHE A 459 -3.67 -4.79 30.83
C PHE A 459 -3.84 -3.72 29.75
N GLY A 460 -5.00 -3.70 29.09
CA GLY A 460 -5.47 -2.53 28.33
C GLY A 460 -5.24 -2.57 26.86
#